data_AF-A0A9P6GFS3-F1
#
_entry.id   AF-A0A9P6GFS3-F1
#
_cell.length_a   1.000
_cell.length_b   1.000
_cell.length_c   1.000
_cell.angle_alpha   90.00
_cell.angle_beta   90.00
_cell.angle_gamma   90.00
#
_symmetry.space_group_name_H-M   'P 1'
#
loop_
_entity.id
_entity.type
_entity.pdbx_description
1 polymer ?
#
loop_
_entity_poly.entity_id
_entity_poly.type
_entity_poly.pdbx_seq_one_letter_code
_entity_poly.pdbx_strand_id
1 'polypeptide(L)'
;MTSPSSTSRSPSRSSTSSDSSDTTMLDAPPVRPVRARPASHSSIPPIVANKLPNPTFSLLLSLPRELRDKVYTFALVSQFPFWWPSPTTPKHNVALGLLSVSRQVHEEAAPVFYAQNKFLFTNPSDCTMFRIIASPYAENTTSVYFRIREKDVKLWATYLGSKDPSRSMKHDLPKLKSLCIFLRCGIMGTPGVINGLVGNGGLPALLAAQTQAIHQALGTHLPQQVHINMQILHQAMHQAHAGAQAQLNANIPANGQAPMPFVQFAHNALQNQQQNQNTAAPHPHGLQNNPPANPSPLAAPAAQQQSQSTQNPPPPPPPPPQQQQHAHAHGHTHGHHQHGFFTTFMRWEREMGLENLCLSLQETRPAEADVKVVCIVKLPRPELQRLVRVYPDELSLDKNGDARTKFRRVHGVDVSLEVNGYDIGV
;
A
#
# COMPACT_ATOMS: atom_id res chain seq x y z
N MET A 1 17.10 -38.32 44.64
CA MET A 1 16.43 -39.60 44.34
C MET A 1 15.65 -39.40 43.04
N THR A 2 16.31 -39.41 41.88
CA THR A 2 16.55 -40.60 41.03
C THR A 2 15.27 -41.39 40.78
N SER A 3 14.64 -41.17 39.62
CA SER A 3 14.67 -42.14 38.52
C SER A 3 13.95 -41.64 37.26
N PRO A 4 14.29 -42.17 36.07
CA PRO A 4 14.26 -41.46 34.79
C PRO A 4 13.41 -42.20 33.72
N SER A 5 13.65 -41.85 32.44
CA SER A 5 13.36 -42.61 31.21
C SER A 5 11.95 -42.39 30.62
N SER A 6 11.69 -42.34 29.30
CA SER A 6 12.51 -42.64 28.12
C SER A 6 11.76 -42.28 26.80
N THR A 7 12.56 -42.11 25.73
CA THR A 7 12.34 -42.53 24.32
C THR A 7 11.32 -41.87 23.37
N SER A 8 11.89 -41.12 22.41
CA SER A 8 11.93 -41.34 20.95
C SER A 8 10.71 -41.88 20.18
N ARG A 9 10.31 -41.15 19.13
CA ARG A 9 9.80 -41.72 17.86
C ARG A 9 9.89 -40.72 16.70
N SER A 10 10.81 -40.99 15.76
CA SER A 10 10.65 -40.71 14.32
C SER A 10 10.09 -41.99 13.69
N PRO A 11 9.24 -41.97 12.64
CA PRO A 11 9.67 -41.81 11.23
C PRO A 11 8.58 -41.05 10.41
N SER A 12 8.61 -40.77 9.10
CA SER A 12 9.10 -41.53 7.95
C SER A 12 9.29 -40.62 6.73
N ARG A 13 10.27 -41.01 5.91
CA ARG A 13 10.48 -40.66 4.51
C ARG A 13 9.30 -41.12 3.65
N SER A 14 8.93 -40.33 2.66
CA SER A 14 8.31 -40.81 1.43
C SER A 14 8.82 -40.02 0.22
N SER A 15 9.81 -40.63 -0.43
CA SER A 15 10.31 -40.30 -1.75
C SER A 15 9.39 -40.91 -2.80
N THR A 16 8.86 -40.09 -3.71
CA THR A 16 8.23 -40.54 -4.96
C THR A 16 8.96 -39.91 -6.12
N SER A 17 9.75 -40.77 -6.78
CA SER A 17 10.27 -40.62 -8.13
C SER A 17 9.12 -40.77 -9.12
N SER A 18 8.88 -39.76 -9.97
CA SER A 18 8.14 -39.94 -11.21
C SER A 18 9.01 -39.52 -12.38
N ASP A 19 9.37 -40.58 -13.08
CA ASP A 19 10.05 -40.73 -14.34
C ASP A 19 9.15 -40.27 -15.51
N SER A 20 9.77 -40.14 -16.68
CA SER A 20 9.15 -40.08 -18.00
C SER A 20 8.51 -38.76 -18.46
N SER A 21 9.18 -38.08 -19.39
CA SER A 21 8.64 -37.92 -20.75
C SER A 21 9.72 -37.41 -21.70
N ASP A 22 10.24 -38.39 -22.42
CA ASP A 22 10.93 -38.36 -23.69
C ASP A 22 10.26 -37.35 -24.65
N THR A 23 10.90 -36.22 -24.93
CA THR A 23 10.48 -35.30 -26.00
C THR A 23 11.42 -35.44 -27.16
N THR A 24 10.85 -35.99 -28.22
CA THR A 24 11.45 -36.35 -29.48
C THR A 24 12.07 -35.16 -30.20
N MET A 25 13.26 -35.42 -30.72
CA MET A 25 14.04 -34.58 -31.62
C MET A 25 13.28 -34.32 -32.92
N LEU A 26 12.98 -33.06 -33.22
CA LEU A 26 12.59 -32.61 -34.55
C LEU A 26 13.64 -31.66 -35.12
N ASP A 27 14.45 -32.23 -36.00
CA ASP A 27 14.76 -31.72 -37.33
C ASP A 27 15.24 -30.27 -37.44
N ALA A 28 16.55 -30.07 -37.26
CA ALA A 28 17.23 -28.83 -37.60
C ALA A 28 17.55 -28.82 -39.11
N PRO A 29 17.21 -27.74 -39.84
CA PRO A 29 17.47 -27.66 -41.28
C PRO A 29 18.97 -27.62 -41.61
N PRO A 30 19.38 -28.15 -42.78
CA PRO A 30 20.78 -28.33 -43.14
C PRO A 30 21.54 -26.99 -43.24
N VAL A 31 22.64 -26.92 -42.49
CA VAL A 31 23.62 -25.83 -42.52
C VAL A 31 24.25 -25.76 -43.90
N ARG A 32 24.07 -24.62 -44.59
CA ARG A 32 24.74 -24.35 -45.87
C ARG A 32 26.25 -24.15 -45.62
N PRO A 33 27.13 -24.71 -46.46
CA PRO A 33 28.57 -24.52 -46.34
C PRO A 33 28.95 -23.05 -46.56
N VAL A 34 29.67 -22.49 -45.59
CA VAL A 34 30.25 -21.15 -45.61
C VAL A 34 31.23 -21.05 -46.78
N ARG A 35 30.88 -20.22 -47.77
CA ARG A 35 31.73 -19.91 -48.93
C ARG A 35 32.92 -19.07 -48.46
N ALA A 36 34.13 -19.62 -48.59
CA ALA A 36 35.38 -18.89 -48.34
C ALA A 36 35.45 -17.65 -49.25
N ARG A 37 35.55 -16.47 -48.65
CA ARG A 37 35.83 -15.22 -49.36
C ARG A 37 37.31 -15.20 -49.76
N PRO A 38 37.64 -14.85 -51.01
CA PRO A 38 39.02 -14.76 -51.47
C PRO A 38 39.78 -13.61 -50.79
N ALA A 39 41.00 -13.91 -50.35
CA ALA A 39 41.96 -12.95 -49.81
C ALA A 39 42.41 -12.00 -50.93
N SER A 40 41.87 -10.78 -50.91
CA SER A 40 42.28 -9.71 -51.82
C SER A 40 43.31 -8.83 -51.10
N HIS A 41 44.58 -9.13 -51.33
CA HIS A 41 45.71 -8.32 -50.89
C HIS A 41 45.67 -6.96 -51.62
N SER A 42 45.33 -5.90 -50.90
CA SER A 42 45.60 -4.52 -51.31
C SER A 42 46.30 -3.81 -50.15
N SER A 43 47.62 -3.71 -50.28
CA SER A 43 48.51 -2.97 -49.40
C SER A 43 48.29 -1.47 -49.61
N ILE A 44 47.41 -0.87 -48.79
CA ILE A 44 47.24 0.59 -48.72
C ILE A 44 48.19 1.09 -47.63
N PRO A 45 49.00 2.14 -47.89
CA PRO A 45 49.95 2.69 -46.91
C PRO A 45 49.21 3.25 -45.67
N PRO A 46 49.85 3.24 -44.49
CA PRO A 46 49.21 3.61 -43.23
C PRO A 46 49.03 5.13 -43.18
N ILE A 47 47.91 5.61 -43.69
CA ILE A 47 47.39 6.92 -43.30
C ILE A 47 47.12 6.82 -41.81
N VAL A 48 47.68 7.76 -41.04
CA VAL A 48 47.48 7.92 -39.60
C VAL A 48 46.00 8.26 -39.37
N ALA A 49 45.15 7.24 -39.48
CA ALA A 49 43.74 7.34 -39.23
C ALA A 49 43.58 7.56 -37.74
N ASN A 50 43.23 8.80 -37.37
CA ASN A 50 42.68 9.11 -36.05
C ASN A 50 41.61 8.04 -35.77
N LYS A 51 41.96 7.04 -34.94
CA LYS A 51 41.07 5.95 -34.57
C LYS A 51 39.83 6.61 -34.01
N LEU A 52 38.74 6.60 -34.77
CA LEU A 52 37.44 7.00 -34.27
C LEU A 52 37.24 6.21 -32.98
N PRO A 53 36.98 6.86 -31.84
CA PRO A 53 36.75 6.16 -30.59
C PRO A 53 35.63 5.16 -30.84
N ASN A 54 35.92 3.88 -30.56
CA ASN A 54 35.00 2.79 -30.81
C ASN A 54 33.65 3.15 -30.16
N PRO A 55 32.54 3.22 -30.93
CA PRO A 55 31.23 3.60 -30.38
C PRO A 55 30.70 2.59 -29.35
N THR A 56 31.38 1.45 -29.20
CA THR A 56 31.13 0.43 -28.18
C THR A 56 31.78 0.74 -26.84
N PHE A 57 32.67 1.73 -26.75
CA PHE A 57 33.34 2.09 -25.50
C PHE A 57 32.41 2.96 -24.64
N SER A 58 31.79 2.36 -23.63
CA SER A 58 31.05 3.11 -22.62
C SER A 58 32.01 3.73 -21.62
N LEU A 59 32.13 5.06 -21.64
CA LEU A 59 32.90 5.83 -20.66
C LEU A 59 32.49 5.47 -19.22
N LEU A 60 31.19 5.27 -18.98
CA LEU A 60 30.66 4.87 -17.67
C LEU A 60 31.24 3.52 -17.22
N LEU A 61 31.26 2.52 -18.11
CA LEU A 61 31.76 1.18 -17.77
C LEU A 61 33.29 1.12 -17.67
N SER A 62 34.00 2.10 -18.21
CA SER A 62 35.46 2.23 -18.05
C SER A 62 35.88 2.73 -16.67
N LEU A 63 34.96 3.34 -15.91
CA LEU A 63 35.23 3.81 -14.55
C LEU A 63 35.36 2.62 -13.58
N PRO A 64 36.18 2.71 -12.51
CA PRO A 64 36.14 1.77 -11.39
C PRO A 64 34.74 1.64 -10.78
N ARG A 65 34.44 0.46 -10.20
CA ARG A 65 33.10 0.14 -9.69
C ARG A 65 32.62 1.16 -8.66
N GLU A 66 33.51 1.64 -7.79
CA GLU A 66 33.22 2.59 -6.73
C GLU A 66 32.78 3.95 -7.30
N LEU A 67 33.37 4.38 -8.42
CA LEU A 67 32.95 5.61 -9.10
C LEU A 67 31.61 5.42 -9.81
N ARG A 68 31.35 4.24 -10.39
CA ARG A 68 30.04 3.92 -10.96
C ARG A 68 28.95 3.93 -9.90
N ASP A 69 29.18 3.34 -8.74
CA ASP A 69 28.23 3.34 -7.63
C ASP A 69 27.92 4.77 -7.15
N LYS A 70 28.91 5.68 -7.10
CA LYS A 70 28.67 7.11 -6.83
C LYS A 70 27.78 7.76 -7.89
N VAL A 71 28.01 7.46 -9.17
CA VAL A 71 27.17 7.94 -10.27
C VAL A 71 25.75 7.38 -10.14
N TYR A 72 25.58 6.09 -9.84
CA TYR A 72 24.27 5.47 -9.63
C TYR A 72 23.52 6.09 -8.45
N THR A 73 24.18 6.28 -7.31
CA THR A 73 23.58 6.94 -6.14
C THR A 73 23.14 8.35 -6.50
N PHE A 74 23.99 9.15 -7.14
CA PHE A 74 23.63 10.51 -7.57
C PHE A 74 22.44 10.52 -8.54
N ALA A 75 22.42 9.61 -9.51
CA ALA A 75 21.44 9.58 -10.57
C ALA A 75 20.08 8.96 -10.17
N LEU A 76 20.07 8.05 -9.20
CA LEU A 76 18.90 7.20 -8.91
C LEU A 76 18.30 7.41 -7.52
N VAL A 77 18.98 8.11 -6.61
CA VAL A 77 18.47 8.31 -5.25
C VAL A 77 17.74 9.65 -5.14
N SER A 78 16.47 9.57 -4.73
CA SER A 78 15.59 10.70 -4.49
C SER A 78 15.43 10.95 -3.00
N GLN A 79 15.40 12.23 -2.61
CA GLN A 79 15.06 12.64 -1.24
C GLN A 79 13.58 12.41 -0.89
N PHE A 80 12.72 12.39 -1.91
CA PHE A 80 11.28 12.17 -1.77
C PHE A 80 10.90 10.71 -2.05
N PRO A 81 9.88 10.17 -1.36
CA PRO A 81 9.44 8.80 -1.58
C PRO A 81 8.74 8.63 -2.93
N PHE A 82 9.05 7.53 -3.64
CA PHE A 82 8.38 7.14 -4.87
C PHE A 82 6.98 6.66 -4.56
N TRP A 83 5.96 7.33 -5.09
CA TRP A 83 4.57 6.97 -4.87
C TRP A 83 4.13 5.94 -5.92
N TRP A 84 3.56 4.81 -5.47
CA TRP A 84 2.97 3.78 -6.32
C TRP A 84 1.51 3.53 -5.89
N PRO A 85 0.56 3.33 -6.83
CA PRO A 85 0.70 3.30 -8.30
C PRO A 85 0.59 4.67 -8.95
N SER A 86 0.41 5.72 -8.15
CA SER A 86 0.00 7.02 -8.69
C SER A 86 1.05 7.57 -9.66
N PRO A 87 0.68 7.93 -10.91
CA PRO A 87 1.59 8.58 -11.84
C PRO A 87 1.86 10.04 -11.46
N THR A 88 1.07 10.63 -10.54
CA THR A 88 1.17 12.02 -10.11
C THR A 88 2.28 12.25 -9.09
N THR A 89 3.37 11.50 -9.21
CA THR A 89 4.50 11.62 -8.29
C THR A 89 5.14 13.01 -8.39
N PRO A 90 5.64 13.55 -7.27
CA PRO A 90 6.53 14.71 -7.32
C PRO A 90 7.66 14.44 -8.33
N LYS A 91 8.13 15.47 -9.04
CA LYS A 91 9.28 15.31 -9.94
C LYS A 91 10.49 14.86 -9.12
N HIS A 92 10.93 13.62 -9.33
CA HIS A 92 12.00 13.01 -8.54
C HIS A 92 13.41 13.41 -9.00
N ASN A 93 13.58 14.13 -10.12
CA ASN A 93 14.88 14.52 -10.69
C ASN A 93 15.90 13.36 -10.78
N VAL A 94 15.41 12.12 -10.95
CA VAL A 94 16.23 10.91 -11.10
C VAL A 94 16.25 10.45 -12.55
N ALA A 95 17.37 9.87 -12.97
CA ALA A 95 17.58 9.36 -14.32
C ALA A 95 17.24 7.86 -14.39
N LEU A 96 15.95 7.51 -14.22
CA LEU A 96 15.49 6.10 -14.25
C LEU A 96 15.80 5.40 -15.59
N GLY A 97 15.95 6.16 -16.67
CA GLY A 97 16.39 5.63 -17.97
C GLY A 97 17.73 4.88 -17.90
N LEU A 98 18.58 5.21 -16.93
CA LEU A 98 19.86 4.52 -16.70
C LEU A 98 19.66 3.02 -16.44
N LEU A 99 18.57 2.62 -15.80
CA LEU A 99 18.23 1.22 -15.52
C LEU A 99 17.89 0.42 -16.80
N SER A 100 17.74 1.09 -17.95
CA SER A 100 17.42 0.47 -19.24
C SER A 100 18.56 0.49 -20.25
N VAL A 101 19.71 1.12 -19.92
CA VAL A 101 20.80 1.36 -20.90
C VAL A 101 21.54 0.07 -21.27
N SER A 102 21.90 -0.75 -20.29
CA SER A 102 22.56 -2.04 -20.53
C SER A 102 22.32 -3.01 -19.38
N ARG A 103 22.50 -4.31 -19.64
CA ARG A 103 22.33 -5.36 -18.62
C ARG A 103 23.28 -5.16 -17.44
N GLN A 104 24.56 -4.87 -17.71
CA GLN A 104 25.53 -4.62 -16.64
C GLN A 104 25.14 -3.41 -15.80
N VAL A 105 24.76 -2.29 -16.42
CA VAL A 105 24.31 -1.10 -15.68
C VAL A 105 23.06 -1.42 -14.85
N HIS A 106 22.12 -2.20 -15.40
CA HIS A 106 20.93 -2.62 -14.66
C HIS A 106 21.28 -3.44 -13.42
N GLU A 107 22.12 -4.47 -13.56
CA GLU A 107 22.52 -5.36 -12.45
C GLU A 107 23.27 -4.60 -11.34
N GLU A 108 24.04 -3.57 -11.69
CA GLU A 108 24.76 -2.74 -10.70
C GLU A 108 23.88 -1.66 -10.07
N ALA A 109 23.04 -0.99 -10.86
CA ALA A 109 22.33 0.21 -10.44
C ALA A 109 20.96 -0.07 -9.82
N ALA A 110 20.29 -1.16 -10.21
CA ALA A 110 18.97 -1.50 -9.67
C ALA A 110 19.01 -1.76 -8.14
N PRO A 111 19.98 -2.49 -7.56
CA PRO A 111 20.11 -2.62 -6.11
C PRO A 111 20.24 -1.27 -5.40
N VAL A 112 21.01 -0.32 -5.97
CA VAL A 112 21.15 1.04 -5.43
C VAL A 112 19.80 1.75 -5.40
N PHE A 113 19.05 1.68 -6.51
CA PHE A 113 17.73 2.27 -6.61
C PHE A 113 16.76 1.73 -5.55
N TYR A 114 16.59 0.41 -5.43
CA TYR A 114 15.63 -0.16 -4.49
C TYR A 114 16.08 -0.03 -3.02
N ALA A 115 17.38 -0.16 -2.74
CA ALA A 115 17.87 -0.16 -1.37
C ALA A 115 17.92 1.22 -0.71
N GLN A 116 18.20 2.27 -1.48
CA GLN A 116 18.45 3.62 -0.95
C GLN A 116 17.24 4.56 -1.07
N ASN A 117 16.23 4.18 -1.87
CA ASN A 117 15.01 4.97 -2.00
C ASN A 117 13.90 4.53 -1.05
N LYS A 118 12.96 5.43 -0.84
CA LYS A 118 11.74 5.21 -0.06
C LYS A 118 10.58 4.98 -1.02
N PHE A 119 9.73 4.00 -0.71
CA PHE A 119 8.56 3.70 -1.53
C PHE A 119 7.30 3.91 -0.72
N LEU A 120 6.39 4.72 -1.23
CA LEU A 120 5.09 4.99 -0.63
C LEU A 120 4.01 4.27 -1.41
N PHE A 121 3.32 3.36 -0.74
CA PHE A 121 2.21 2.61 -1.28
C PHE A 121 0.89 3.13 -0.71
N THR A 122 -0.10 3.23 -1.59
CA THR A 122 -1.44 3.66 -1.19
C THR A 122 -2.12 2.60 -0.35
N ASN A 123 -1.89 1.31 -0.64
CA ASN A 123 -2.34 0.19 0.17
C ASN A 123 -1.20 -0.82 0.36
N PRO A 124 -1.14 -1.59 1.46
CA PRO A 124 -0.15 -2.65 1.61
C PRO A 124 -0.17 -3.70 0.47
N SER A 125 -1.33 -4.03 -0.11
CA SER A 125 -1.40 -4.91 -1.30
C SER A 125 -0.66 -4.39 -2.52
N ASP A 126 -0.56 -3.07 -2.66
CA ASP A 126 0.16 -2.43 -3.75
C ASP A 126 1.66 -2.75 -3.67
N CYS A 127 2.19 -2.92 -2.46
CA CYS A 127 3.57 -3.36 -2.24
C CYS A 127 3.79 -4.79 -2.73
N THR A 128 2.85 -5.69 -2.42
CA THR A 128 2.91 -7.08 -2.90
C THR A 128 2.85 -7.12 -4.43
N MET A 129 1.94 -6.34 -5.05
CA MET A 129 1.86 -6.23 -6.51
C MET A 129 3.13 -5.62 -7.11
N PHE A 130 3.64 -4.54 -6.51
CA PHE A 130 4.88 -3.89 -6.91
C PHE A 130 6.03 -4.90 -6.94
N ARG A 131 6.19 -5.73 -5.91
CA ARG A 131 7.24 -6.76 -5.88
C ARG A 131 7.14 -7.75 -7.04
N ILE A 132 5.93 -8.09 -7.48
CA ILE A 132 5.69 -9.04 -8.57
C ILE A 132 6.02 -8.42 -9.93
N ILE A 133 5.64 -7.16 -10.14
CA ILE A 133 5.79 -6.48 -11.44
C ILE A 133 7.14 -5.77 -11.60
N ALA A 134 7.78 -5.41 -10.48
CA ALA A 134 9.07 -4.74 -10.46
C ALA A 134 10.20 -5.72 -10.76
N SER A 135 11.42 -5.18 -10.82
CA SER A 135 12.62 -6.01 -10.93
C SER A 135 12.75 -6.93 -9.70
N PRO A 136 13.35 -8.14 -9.82
CA PRO A 136 13.69 -8.99 -8.68
C PRO A 136 14.46 -8.27 -7.58
N TYR A 137 15.20 -7.20 -7.92
CA TYR A 137 15.90 -6.36 -6.94
C TYR A 137 14.98 -5.58 -5.99
N ALA A 138 13.66 -5.57 -6.20
CA ALA A 138 12.68 -4.95 -5.31
C ALA A 138 12.70 -5.57 -3.89
N GLU A 139 13.18 -6.80 -3.73
CA GLU A 139 13.44 -7.42 -2.42
C GLU A 139 14.45 -6.64 -1.57
N ASN A 140 15.27 -5.78 -2.20
CA ASN A 140 16.25 -4.92 -1.54
C ASN A 140 15.64 -3.68 -0.91
N THR A 141 14.33 -3.47 -1.04
CA THR A 141 13.66 -2.31 -0.47
C THR A 141 13.83 -2.26 1.04
N THR A 142 14.46 -1.20 1.54
CA THR A 142 14.74 -1.02 2.97
C THR A 142 13.79 -0.07 3.67
N SER A 143 13.10 0.81 2.93
CA SER A 143 12.27 1.88 3.50
C SER A 143 10.92 1.96 2.80
N VAL A 144 9.84 1.68 3.54
CA VAL A 144 8.48 1.62 3.00
C VAL A 144 7.52 2.48 3.81
N TYR A 145 6.65 3.19 3.09
CA TYR A 145 5.57 3.99 3.62
C TYR A 145 4.22 3.41 3.20
N PHE A 146 3.30 3.22 4.14
CA PHE A 146 1.92 2.80 3.86
C PHE A 146 0.93 3.90 4.19
N ARG A 147 -0.09 4.11 3.35
CA ARG A 147 -1.22 5.00 3.64
C ARG A 147 -2.49 4.21 3.94
N ILE A 148 -2.67 3.84 5.19
CA ILE A 148 -3.82 3.02 5.60
C ILE A 148 -4.99 3.94 5.96
N ARG A 149 -6.20 3.62 5.52
CA ARG A 149 -7.42 4.27 6.02
C ARG A 149 -7.90 3.55 7.28
N GLU A 150 -8.54 4.28 8.18
CA GLU A 150 -9.17 3.76 9.40
C GLU A 150 -9.97 2.46 9.16
N LYS A 151 -10.89 2.48 8.20
CA LYS A 151 -11.75 1.31 7.89
C LYS A 151 -10.97 0.06 7.44
N ASP A 152 -9.74 0.25 6.97
CA ASP A 152 -8.90 -0.83 6.44
C ASP A 152 -7.86 -1.31 7.50
N VAL A 153 -7.79 -0.68 8.69
CA VAL A 153 -6.80 -1.03 9.73
C VAL A 153 -6.90 -2.48 10.14
N LYS A 154 -8.12 -2.97 10.41
CA LYS A 154 -8.34 -4.36 10.85
C LYS A 154 -7.87 -5.37 9.80
N LEU A 155 -8.16 -5.10 8.52
CA LEU A 155 -7.72 -5.94 7.41
C LEU A 155 -6.19 -5.98 7.32
N TRP A 156 -5.55 -4.82 7.40
CA TRP A 156 -4.11 -4.73 7.23
C TRP A 156 -3.32 -5.14 8.46
N ALA A 157 -3.88 -5.06 9.67
CA ALA A 157 -3.27 -5.59 10.89
C ALA A 157 -3.00 -7.10 10.74
N THR A 158 -3.91 -7.87 10.13
CA THR A 158 -3.70 -9.29 9.86
C THR A 158 -2.53 -9.55 8.91
N TYR A 159 -2.38 -8.78 7.83
CA TYR A 159 -1.25 -8.91 6.91
C TYR A 159 0.07 -8.48 7.55
N LEU A 160 0.07 -7.32 8.22
CA LEU A 160 1.25 -6.76 8.86
C LEU A 160 1.73 -7.63 10.03
N GLY A 161 0.80 -8.27 10.74
CA GLY A 161 1.05 -9.25 11.80
C GLY A 161 1.14 -10.70 11.35
N SER A 162 1.14 -10.97 10.03
CA SER A 162 1.22 -12.34 9.52
C SER A 162 2.62 -12.91 9.72
N LYS A 163 2.69 -14.15 10.21
CA LYS A 163 3.92 -14.96 10.30
C LYS A 163 4.01 -15.99 9.15
N ASP A 164 3.09 -15.93 8.20
CA ASP A 164 3.05 -16.84 7.05
C ASP A 164 4.32 -16.67 6.20
N PRO A 165 5.07 -17.74 5.91
CA PRO A 165 6.29 -17.67 5.12
C PRO A 165 6.06 -17.28 3.66
N SER A 166 4.84 -17.37 3.14
CA SER A 166 4.47 -17.05 1.76
C SER A 166 3.76 -15.70 1.62
N ARG A 167 3.09 -15.25 2.69
CA ARG A 167 2.25 -14.03 2.71
C ARG A 167 2.41 -13.28 4.03
N SER A 168 3.58 -12.66 4.19
CA SER A 168 3.86 -11.76 5.30
C SER A 168 4.69 -10.58 4.83
N MET A 169 4.64 -9.48 5.58
CA MET A 169 5.52 -8.34 5.36
C MET A 169 7.00 -8.75 5.39
N LYS A 170 7.39 -9.69 6.27
CA LYS A 170 8.75 -10.20 6.36
C LYS A 170 9.18 -10.96 5.10
N HIS A 171 8.27 -11.73 4.49
CA HIS A 171 8.52 -12.41 3.23
C HIS A 171 8.57 -11.44 2.04
N ASP A 172 7.66 -10.46 2.00
CA ASP A 172 7.58 -9.52 0.89
C ASP A 172 8.72 -8.48 0.89
N LEU A 173 9.21 -8.12 2.09
CA LEU A 173 10.24 -7.11 2.31
C LEU A 173 11.31 -7.62 3.29
N PRO A 174 12.14 -8.61 2.90
CA PRO A 174 13.07 -9.28 3.81
C PRO A 174 14.18 -8.35 4.34
N LYS A 175 14.49 -7.27 3.61
CA LYS A 175 15.53 -6.29 3.95
C LYS A 175 14.96 -4.98 4.52
N LEU A 176 13.71 -4.98 4.97
CA LEU A 176 13.03 -3.81 5.54
C LEU A 176 13.74 -3.34 6.81
N LYS A 177 14.17 -2.08 6.82
CA LYS A 177 14.81 -1.38 7.94
C LYS A 177 13.94 -0.25 8.51
N SER A 178 13.08 0.34 7.70
CA SER A 178 12.20 1.43 8.12
C SER A 178 10.80 1.26 7.54
N LEU A 179 9.80 1.26 8.42
CA LEU A 179 8.39 1.21 8.07
C LEU A 179 7.69 2.44 8.68
N CYS A 180 7.02 3.24 7.84
CA CYS A 180 6.16 4.31 8.32
C CYS A 180 4.73 4.11 7.83
N ILE A 181 3.76 4.06 8.75
CA ILE A 181 2.35 3.92 8.44
C ILE A 181 1.67 5.25 8.70
N PHE A 182 1.17 5.88 7.64
CA PHE A 182 0.30 7.05 7.69
C PHE A 182 -1.14 6.59 7.78
N LEU A 183 -1.66 6.50 9.00
CA LEU A 183 -3.01 6.06 9.28
C LEU A 183 -3.97 7.25 9.16
N ARG A 184 -4.75 7.31 8.09
CA ARG A 184 -5.80 8.32 7.92
C ARG A 184 -7.01 7.98 8.75
N CYS A 185 -7.18 8.77 9.79
CA CYS A 185 -8.32 8.79 10.69
C CYS A 185 -9.46 9.52 9.99
N GLY A 186 -10.69 9.05 10.13
CA GLY A 186 -11.86 9.81 9.73
C GLY A 186 -11.89 11.18 10.41
N ILE A 187 -12.83 12.02 9.97
CA ILE A 187 -13.18 13.21 10.76
C ILE A 187 -13.63 12.66 12.11
N MET A 188 -12.88 12.96 13.17
CA MET A 188 -13.38 12.75 14.52
C MET A 188 -14.67 13.55 14.59
N GLY A 189 -15.81 12.86 14.47
CA GLY A 189 -17.12 13.49 14.60
C GLY A 189 -17.02 14.30 15.87
N THR A 190 -17.19 15.63 15.75
CA THR A 190 -17.16 16.52 16.88
C THR A 190 -18.09 15.89 17.91
N PRO A 191 -17.56 15.32 19.01
CA PRO A 191 -18.45 14.79 20.03
C PRO A 191 -19.33 15.98 20.38
N GLY A 192 -20.64 15.79 20.55
CA GLY A 192 -21.68 16.83 20.64
C GLY A 192 -21.50 17.92 21.70
N VAL A 193 -20.29 18.09 22.25
CA VAL A 193 -19.80 19.15 23.11
C VAL A 193 -19.93 20.54 22.48
N ILE A 194 -19.84 20.72 21.16
CA ILE A 194 -20.15 22.03 20.54
C ILE A 194 -21.65 22.38 20.71
N ASN A 195 -22.53 21.37 20.79
CA ASN A 195 -23.95 21.59 21.08
C ASN A 195 -24.22 22.02 22.53
N GLY A 196 -23.22 21.96 23.43
CA GLY A 196 -23.34 22.38 24.82
C GLY A 196 -22.83 23.79 25.11
N LEU A 197 -22.09 24.42 24.18
CA LEU A 197 -21.54 25.77 24.34
C LEU A 197 -22.29 26.85 23.54
N VAL A 198 -23.17 26.45 22.62
CA VAL A 198 -24.14 27.36 22.00
C VAL A 198 -25.44 27.25 22.78
N GLY A 199 -25.61 28.14 23.74
CA GLY A 199 -26.78 28.17 24.61
C GLY A 199 -28.10 28.26 23.84
N ASN A 200 -29.05 27.42 24.24
CA ASN A 200 -30.48 27.72 24.36
C ASN A 200 -31.29 28.21 23.12
N GLY A 201 -30.81 28.02 21.90
CA GLY A 201 -31.59 28.24 20.68
C GLY A 201 -31.94 26.92 19.98
N GLY A 202 -33.18 26.46 20.11
CA GLY A 202 -33.63 25.13 19.66
C GLY A 202 -33.27 24.77 18.21
N LEU A 203 -32.50 23.68 18.04
CA LEU A 203 -32.40 22.97 16.77
C LEU A 203 -33.54 21.95 16.66
N PRO A 204 -34.13 21.75 15.47
CA PRO A 204 -35.31 20.92 15.28
C PRO A 204 -35.03 19.43 15.57
N ALA A 205 -35.90 18.83 16.37
CA ALA A 205 -35.86 17.43 16.85
C ALA A 205 -35.75 16.36 15.75
N LEU A 206 -35.94 16.72 14.49
CA LEU A 206 -35.92 15.79 13.36
C LEU A 206 -34.52 15.19 13.10
N LEU A 207 -33.44 15.92 13.42
CA LEU A 207 -32.08 15.45 13.09
C LEU A 207 -31.52 14.46 14.13
N ALA A 208 -31.95 14.55 15.39
CA ALA A 208 -31.51 13.66 16.46
C ALA A 208 -32.04 12.21 16.30
N ALA A 209 -33.25 12.06 15.73
CA ALA A 209 -33.85 10.75 15.49
C ALA A 209 -33.13 9.96 14.37
N GLN A 210 -32.55 10.64 13.39
CA GLN A 210 -31.88 9.99 12.26
C GLN A 210 -30.52 9.37 12.66
N THR A 211 -29.84 9.93 13.66
CA THR A 211 -28.53 9.42 14.13
C THR A 211 -28.65 8.14 14.96
N GLN A 212 -29.74 7.97 15.72
CA GLN A 212 -29.98 6.73 16.47
C GLN A 212 -30.35 5.54 15.58
N ALA A 213 -31.05 5.77 14.46
CA ALA A 213 -31.43 4.71 13.52
C ALA A 213 -30.21 4.11 12.78
N ILE A 214 -29.18 4.91 12.48
CA ILE A 214 -27.97 4.43 11.78
C ILE A 214 -27.09 3.57 12.71
N HIS A 215 -27.08 3.84 14.01
CA HIS A 215 -26.24 3.11 14.97
C HIS A 215 -26.75 1.67 15.23
N GLN A 216 -28.06 1.42 15.11
CA GLN A 216 -28.61 0.08 15.27
C GLN A 216 -28.45 -0.80 14.03
N ALA A 217 -28.30 -0.21 12.83
CA ALA A 217 -28.17 -0.97 11.58
C ALA A 217 -26.75 -1.54 11.32
N LEU A 218 -25.70 -1.02 11.98
CA LEU A 218 -24.30 -1.42 11.73
C LEU A 218 -23.74 -2.48 12.70
N GLY A 219 -24.49 -2.89 13.72
CA GLY A 219 -23.97 -3.67 14.84
C GLY A 219 -23.75 -5.19 14.60
N THR A 220 -24.32 -5.79 13.57
CA THR A 220 -24.43 -7.28 13.51
C THR A 220 -23.83 -7.96 12.28
N HIS A 221 -23.33 -7.23 11.26
CA HIS A 221 -22.93 -7.86 9.98
C HIS A 221 -21.43 -7.83 9.62
N LEU A 222 -20.56 -7.18 10.42
CA LEU A 222 -19.17 -6.93 10.01
C LEU A 222 -18.24 -8.16 9.93
N PRO A 223 -18.31 -9.20 10.79
CA PRO A 223 -17.32 -10.28 10.77
C PRO A 223 -17.35 -11.12 9.48
N GLN A 224 -18.55 -11.31 8.91
CA GLN A 224 -18.75 -12.19 7.77
C GLN A 224 -18.38 -11.53 6.44
N GLN A 225 -18.55 -10.20 6.33
CA GLN A 225 -18.27 -9.47 5.10
C GLN A 225 -16.76 -9.31 4.83
N VAL A 226 -15.94 -9.21 5.88
CA VAL A 226 -14.47 -9.14 5.74
C VAL A 226 -13.91 -10.46 5.20
N HIS A 227 -14.45 -11.60 5.64
CA HIS A 227 -14.04 -12.91 5.15
C HIS A 227 -14.39 -13.11 3.67
N ILE A 228 -15.59 -12.69 3.26
CA ILE A 228 -16.04 -12.73 1.86
C ILE A 228 -15.17 -11.84 0.97
N ASN A 229 -14.86 -10.61 1.40
CA ASN A 229 -14.01 -9.70 0.62
C ASN A 229 -12.57 -10.24 0.47
N MET A 230 -12.03 -10.88 1.51
CA MET A 230 -10.70 -11.50 1.46
C MET A 230 -10.68 -12.70 0.50
N GLN A 231 -11.76 -13.49 0.47
CA GLN A 231 -11.89 -14.62 -0.45
C GLN A 231 -12.08 -14.18 -1.90
N ILE A 232 -12.83 -13.10 -2.16
CA ILE A 232 -12.98 -12.49 -3.49
C ILE A 232 -11.63 -11.97 -4.00
N LEU A 233 -10.83 -11.31 -3.15
CA LEU A 233 -9.50 -10.86 -3.53
C LEU A 233 -8.57 -12.04 -3.87
N HIS A 234 -8.65 -13.14 -3.12
CA HIS A 234 -7.91 -14.36 -3.41
C HIS A 234 -8.31 -14.98 -4.76
N GLN A 235 -9.61 -14.97 -5.08
CA GLN A 235 -10.13 -15.50 -6.35
C GLN A 235 -9.77 -14.62 -7.56
N ALA A 236 -9.81 -13.28 -7.41
CA ALA A 236 -9.40 -12.34 -8.46
C ALA A 236 -7.91 -12.46 -8.80
N MET A 237 -7.04 -12.72 -7.82
CA MET A 237 -5.61 -12.95 -8.07
C MET A 237 -5.34 -14.26 -8.84
N HIS A 238 -6.10 -15.33 -8.59
CA HIS A 238 -5.96 -16.57 -9.35
C HIS A 238 -6.43 -16.42 -10.81
N GLN A 239 -7.47 -15.62 -11.07
CA GLN A 239 -7.92 -15.33 -12.44
C GLN A 239 -6.90 -14.48 -13.24
N ALA A 240 -6.18 -13.58 -12.58
CA ALA A 240 -5.12 -12.80 -13.22
C ALA A 240 -3.92 -13.67 -13.67
N HIS A 241 -3.67 -14.81 -13.02
CA HIS A 241 -2.66 -15.79 -13.46
C HIS A 241 -3.13 -16.67 -14.62
N ALA A 242 -4.43 -16.96 -14.73
CA ALA A 242 -4.98 -17.77 -15.83
C ALA A 242 -5.19 -16.98 -17.14
N GLY A 243 -5.43 -15.67 -17.07
CA GLY A 243 -5.65 -14.82 -18.24
C GLY A 243 -4.38 -14.45 -19.04
N ALA A 244 -3.20 -14.62 -18.46
CA ALA A 244 -1.93 -14.24 -19.11
C ALA A 244 -1.37 -15.30 -20.09
N GLN A 245 -2.00 -16.48 -20.21
CA GLN A 245 -1.56 -17.54 -21.14
C GLN A 245 -2.39 -17.69 -22.42
N ALA A 246 -3.48 -16.93 -22.60
CA ALA A 246 -4.44 -17.18 -23.69
C ALA A 246 -4.38 -16.21 -24.90
N GLN A 247 -3.44 -15.26 -24.96
CA GLN A 247 -3.32 -14.35 -26.12
C GLN A 247 -1.86 -14.10 -26.52
N LEU A 248 -1.19 -15.11 -27.07
CA LEU A 248 -0.01 -14.92 -27.92
C LEU A 248 -0.05 -15.92 -29.07
N ASN A 249 -0.89 -15.64 -30.07
CA ASN A 249 -0.73 -16.28 -31.39
C ASN A 249 -1.10 -15.28 -32.49
N ALA A 250 -0.17 -14.38 -32.82
CA ALA A 250 -0.10 -13.70 -34.10
C ALA A 250 1.30 -13.07 -34.30
N ASN A 251 2.05 -13.64 -35.26
CA ASN A 251 3.19 -13.08 -36.00
C ASN A 251 4.18 -12.14 -35.29
N ILE A 252 5.37 -12.68 -34.96
CA ILE A 252 6.58 -11.89 -34.68
C ILE A 252 7.71 -12.35 -35.61
N PRO A 253 8.41 -11.43 -36.32
CA PRO A 253 9.62 -11.75 -37.07
C PRO A 253 10.83 -11.94 -36.15
N ALA A 254 11.70 -12.88 -36.53
CA ALA A 254 12.89 -13.27 -35.78
C ALA A 254 13.90 -12.13 -35.60
N ASN A 255 13.87 -11.48 -34.43
CA ASN A 255 15.07 -10.92 -33.82
C ASN A 255 14.89 -10.89 -32.30
N GLY A 256 15.64 -11.74 -31.60
CA GLY A 256 15.45 -12.03 -30.19
C GLY A 256 15.87 -10.86 -29.30
N GLN A 257 14.90 -10.21 -28.67
CA GLN A 257 15.02 -9.53 -27.38
C GLN A 257 13.60 -9.31 -26.84
N ALA A 258 13.22 -10.04 -25.80
CA ALA A 258 11.97 -9.79 -25.10
C ALA A 258 12.10 -8.45 -24.33
N PRO A 259 11.21 -7.47 -24.56
CA PRO A 259 11.23 -6.22 -23.80
C PRO A 259 10.88 -6.51 -22.34
N MET A 260 11.74 -6.06 -21.41
CA MET A 260 11.49 -6.14 -19.98
C MET A 260 10.25 -5.27 -19.63
N PRO A 261 9.31 -5.74 -18.79
CA PRO A 261 8.04 -5.05 -18.50
C PRO A 261 8.20 -3.66 -17.88
N PHE A 262 9.38 -3.34 -17.33
CA PHE A 262 9.67 -2.00 -16.79
C PHE A 262 9.82 -0.91 -17.86
N VAL A 263 10.10 -1.25 -19.13
CA VAL A 263 10.25 -0.28 -20.22
C VAL A 263 8.94 0.47 -20.48
N GLN A 264 7.79 -0.18 -20.26
CA GLN A 264 6.47 0.42 -20.50
C GLN A 264 6.13 1.54 -19.51
N PHE A 265 6.71 1.51 -18.31
CA PHE A 265 6.47 2.54 -17.28
C PHE A 265 7.26 3.82 -17.54
N ALA A 266 8.54 3.72 -17.90
CA ALA A 266 9.36 4.89 -18.26
C ALA A 266 8.89 5.54 -19.57
N HIS A 267 8.39 4.75 -20.54
CA HIS A 267 7.84 5.27 -21.78
C HIS A 267 6.53 6.07 -21.57
N ASN A 268 5.62 5.58 -20.71
CA ASN A 268 4.35 6.28 -20.46
C ASN A 268 4.51 7.63 -19.75
N ALA A 269 5.55 7.81 -18.92
CA ALA A 269 5.85 9.09 -18.30
C ALA A 269 6.42 10.13 -19.29
N LEU A 270 7.11 9.68 -20.35
CA LEU A 270 7.69 10.56 -21.37
C LEU A 270 6.69 10.90 -22.49
N GLN A 271 5.79 9.97 -22.84
CA GLN A 271 4.83 10.16 -23.93
C GLN A 271 3.72 11.18 -23.58
N ASN A 272 3.40 11.35 -22.29
CA ASN A 272 2.42 12.35 -21.84
C ASN A 272 2.94 13.81 -21.82
N GLN A 273 4.20 14.06 -22.20
CA GLN A 273 4.77 15.41 -22.26
C GLN A 273 4.67 16.09 -23.64
N GLN A 274 4.30 15.37 -24.70
CA GLN A 274 4.26 15.91 -26.07
C GLN A 274 2.88 16.37 -26.57
N GLN A 275 1.79 16.19 -25.79
CA GLN A 275 0.43 16.51 -26.25
C GLN A 275 -0.14 17.86 -25.81
N ASN A 276 0.67 18.81 -25.35
CA ASN A 276 0.15 20.11 -24.93
C ASN A 276 0.90 21.30 -25.54
N GLN A 277 0.87 21.42 -26.87
CA GLN A 277 1.06 22.69 -27.56
C GLN A 277 0.13 22.80 -28.78
N ASN A 278 -0.61 23.91 -28.79
CA ASN A 278 -1.11 24.69 -29.93
C ASN A 278 -2.51 24.48 -30.55
N THR A 279 -3.20 25.63 -30.50
CA THR A 279 -4.00 26.34 -31.52
C THR A 279 -5.49 26.06 -31.67
N ALA A 280 -6.25 27.12 -31.38
CA ALA A 280 -7.66 27.32 -31.62
C ALA A 280 -7.93 27.69 -33.08
N ALA A 281 -8.94 27.05 -33.69
CA ALA A 281 -9.78 27.60 -34.75
C ALA A 281 -11.13 26.84 -34.76
N PRO A 282 -12.26 27.49 -35.08
CA PRO A 282 -13.60 26.92 -34.94
C PRO A 282 -14.09 26.25 -36.23
N HIS A 283 -14.99 25.25 -36.15
CA HIS A 283 -16.09 24.98 -37.11
C HIS A 283 -16.93 23.72 -36.72
N PRO A 284 -18.14 23.53 -37.30
CA PRO A 284 -19.35 23.16 -36.56
C PRO A 284 -19.94 21.75 -36.84
N HIS A 285 -20.96 21.42 -36.02
CA HIS A 285 -22.08 20.46 -36.20
C HIS A 285 -21.86 19.09 -36.88
N GLY A 286 -22.23 18.02 -36.17
CA GLY A 286 -22.63 16.77 -36.83
C GLY A 286 -22.80 15.54 -35.92
N LEU A 287 -24.06 15.20 -35.62
CA LEU A 287 -24.63 13.85 -35.50
C LEU A 287 -24.11 12.90 -34.39
N GLN A 288 -24.76 13.03 -33.23
CA GLN A 288 -25.53 12.00 -32.52
C GLN A 288 -25.45 10.56 -33.06
N ASN A 289 -24.81 9.65 -32.29
CA ASN A 289 -25.03 8.21 -32.35
C ASN A 289 -24.86 7.60 -30.95
N ASN A 290 -26.00 7.20 -30.36
CA ASN A 290 -26.07 6.39 -29.14
C ASN A 290 -25.83 4.91 -29.48
N PRO A 291 -25.06 4.15 -28.70
CA PRO A 291 -25.17 2.70 -28.68
C PRO A 291 -26.27 2.23 -27.68
N PRO A 292 -26.91 1.08 -27.95
CA PRO A 292 -28.08 0.60 -27.20
C PRO A 292 -27.73 -0.07 -25.87
N ALA A 293 -28.74 -0.06 -24.99
CA ALA A 293 -28.77 -0.67 -23.67
C ALA A 293 -28.64 -2.21 -23.74
N ASN A 294 -27.79 -2.75 -22.86
CA ASN A 294 -27.61 -4.18 -22.66
C ASN A 294 -28.52 -4.65 -21.51
N PRO A 295 -29.36 -5.69 -21.69
CA PRO A 295 -30.30 -6.13 -20.65
C PRO A 295 -29.64 -7.06 -19.61
N SER A 296 -30.01 -6.86 -18.35
CA SER A 296 -29.70 -7.75 -17.23
C SER A 296 -30.44 -9.10 -17.35
N PRO A 297 -29.89 -10.21 -16.84
CA PRO A 297 -30.67 -11.40 -16.54
C PRO A 297 -31.02 -11.46 -15.05
N LEU A 298 -32.31 -11.28 -14.75
CA LEU A 298 -32.97 -11.83 -13.57
C LEU A 298 -33.47 -13.23 -13.93
N ALA A 299 -33.17 -14.24 -13.10
CA ALA A 299 -34.09 -15.31 -12.66
C ALA A 299 -33.32 -16.46 -12.00
N ALA A 300 -33.49 -16.59 -10.69
CA ALA A 300 -33.23 -17.81 -9.93
C ALA A 300 -34.57 -18.46 -9.60
N PRO A 301 -34.72 -19.80 -9.64
CA PRO A 301 -35.90 -20.46 -9.13
C PRO A 301 -35.78 -20.74 -7.62
N ALA A 302 -36.92 -20.57 -6.97
CA ALA A 302 -37.18 -20.91 -5.58
C ALA A 302 -37.18 -22.43 -5.33
N ALA A 303 -36.91 -22.81 -4.08
CA ALA A 303 -37.65 -23.79 -3.25
C ALA A 303 -36.71 -24.67 -2.39
N GLN A 304 -36.62 -24.36 -1.09
CA GLN A 304 -36.72 -25.35 -0.01
C GLN A 304 -36.74 -24.63 1.35
N GLN A 305 -37.96 -24.44 1.87
CA GLN A 305 -38.20 -24.16 3.28
C GLN A 305 -38.33 -25.51 4.00
N GLN A 306 -37.46 -25.75 4.98
CA GLN A 306 -37.74 -26.70 6.06
C GLN A 306 -37.69 -25.96 7.39
N SER A 307 -38.77 -26.18 8.13
CA SER A 307 -39.17 -25.62 9.41
C SER A 307 -38.20 -25.94 10.56
N GLN A 308 -37.67 -24.91 11.22
CA GLN A 308 -37.19 -25.01 12.60
C GLN A 308 -38.09 -24.16 13.50
N SER A 309 -38.76 -24.84 14.42
CA SER A 309 -39.57 -24.27 15.49
C SER A 309 -38.68 -23.56 16.51
N THR A 310 -38.74 -22.24 16.56
CA THR A 310 -38.17 -21.43 17.64
C THR A 310 -39.09 -21.44 18.85
N GLN A 311 -38.65 -22.09 19.93
CA GLN A 311 -39.21 -21.89 21.27
C GLN A 311 -38.77 -20.52 21.79
N ASN A 312 -39.74 -19.63 22.04
CA ASN A 312 -39.51 -18.36 22.72
C ASN A 312 -39.17 -18.62 24.21
N PRO A 313 -38.06 -18.09 24.75
CA PRO A 313 -37.87 -18.04 26.19
C PRO A 313 -38.83 -17.02 26.83
N PRO A 314 -39.31 -17.27 28.08
CA PRO A 314 -40.20 -16.35 28.79
C PRO A 314 -39.50 -15.02 29.14
N PRO A 315 -40.27 -13.92 29.25
CA PRO A 315 -39.73 -12.61 29.60
C PRO A 315 -39.18 -12.58 31.04
N PRO A 316 -38.11 -11.78 31.31
CA PRO A 316 -37.57 -11.62 32.65
C PRO A 316 -38.54 -10.85 33.56
N PRO A 317 -38.51 -11.12 34.89
CA PRO A 317 -39.37 -10.44 35.86
C PRO A 317 -39.03 -8.95 35.99
N PRO A 318 -40.01 -8.11 36.36
CA PRO A 318 -39.81 -6.68 36.55
C PRO A 318 -38.87 -6.38 37.74
N PRO A 319 -38.02 -5.35 37.64
CA PRO A 319 -37.14 -4.95 38.72
C PRO A 319 -37.93 -4.38 39.92
N PRO A 320 -37.42 -4.55 41.15
CA PRO A 320 -38.06 -4.03 42.36
C PRO A 320 -38.07 -2.50 42.40
N PRO A 321 -39.07 -1.89 43.06
CA PRO A 321 -39.19 -0.45 43.19
C PRO A 321 -38.02 0.13 43.97
N GLN A 322 -37.25 1.02 43.33
CA GLN A 322 -36.18 1.78 43.98
C GLN A 322 -36.80 2.77 44.97
N GLN A 323 -36.45 2.60 46.25
CA GLN A 323 -36.71 3.56 47.30
C GLN A 323 -35.98 4.87 47.00
N GLN A 324 -36.75 5.96 46.92
CA GLN A 324 -36.25 7.33 46.93
C GLN A 324 -35.47 7.57 48.22
N GLN A 325 -34.14 7.66 48.13
CA GLN A 325 -33.31 8.21 49.18
C GLN A 325 -32.99 9.67 48.91
N HIS A 326 -33.09 10.44 49.98
CA HIS A 326 -33.06 11.89 50.05
C HIS A 326 -31.78 12.52 49.50
N ALA A 327 -31.98 13.66 48.83
CA ALA A 327 -30.96 14.55 48.32
C ALA A 327 -30.14 15.19 49.47
N HIS A 328 -28.85 14.91 49.50
CA HIS A 328 -27.86 15.78 50.14
C HIS A 328 -27.11 16.54 49.05
N ALA A 329 -27.40 17.85 48.98
CA ALA A 329 -26.71 18.80 48.14
C ALA A 329 -25.29 19.04 48.69
N HIS A 330 -24.31 18.34 48.13
CA HIS A 330 -22.91 18.73 48.26
C HIS A 330 -22.49 19.49 47.00
N GLY A 331 -22.22 20.78 47.17
CA GLY A 331 -21.65 21.66 46.15
C GLY A 331 -20.24 21.21 45.82
N HIS A 332 -20.11 20.37 44.78
CA HIS A 332 -18.84 20.06 44.16
C HIS A 332 -18.50 21.14 43.14
N THR A 333 -17.44 21.87 43.45
CA THR A 333 -16.81 22.89 42.62
C THR A 333 -16.46 22.34 41.24
N HIS A 334 -17.13 22.87 40.22
CA HIS A 334 -16.92 22.56 38.79
C HIS A 334 -15.58 23.13 38.30
N GLY A 335 -14.48 22.41 38.55
CA GLY A 335 -13.12 22.87 38.21
C GLY A 335 -12.39 22.14 37.06
N HIS A 336 -12.89 21.03 36.51
CA HIS A 336 -12.01 20.11 35.75
C HIS A 336 -12.47 19.67 34.34
N HIS A 337 -13.36 20.40 33.66
CA HIS A 337 -13.83 20.00 32.32
C HIS A 337 -12.88 20.30 31.14
N GLN A 338 -11.68 20.85 31.35
CA GLN A 338 -10.76 21.17 30.24
C GLN A 338 -9.95 19.96 29.70
N HIS A 339 -10.09 18.76 30.26
CA HIS A 339 -9.35 17.58 29.79
C HIS A 339 -10.07 16.77 28.69
N GLY A 340 -11.27 17.18 28.25
CA GLY A 340 -12.13 16.36 27.39
C GLY A 340 -11.47 15.88 26.09
N PHE A 341 -10.98 16.80 25.25
CA PHE A 341 -10.54 16.43 23.90
C PHE A 341 -9.32 15.50 23.89
N PHE A 342 -8.26 15.85 24.65
CA PHE A 342 -7.06 15.02 24.67
C PHE A 342 -7.34 13.64 25.28
N THR A 343 -8.15 13.56 26.34
CA THR A 343 -8.56 12.27 26.91
C THR A 343 -9.44 11.47 25.93
N THR A 344 -10.36 12.12 25.19
CA THR A 344 -11.12 11.47 24.11
C THR A 344 -10.20 10.98 22.99
N PHE A 345 -9.15 11.74 22.66
CA PHE A 345 -8.15 11.31 21.69
C PHE A 345 -7.35 10.10 22.17
N MET A 346 -6.93 10.07 23.45
CA MET A 346 -6.26 8.91 24.03
C MET A 346 -7.17 7.68 24.05
N ARG A 347 -8.49 7.87 24.20
CA ARG A 347 -9.47 6.79 24.09
C ARG A 347 -9.63 6.31 22.64
N TRP A 348 -9.59 7.21 21.67
CA TRP A 348 -9.73 6.91 20.25
C TRP A 348 -8.66 5.92 19.74
N GLU A 349 -7.46 5.91 20.32
CA GLU A 349 -6.42 4.88 20.06
C GLU A 349 -6.96 3.44 20.21
N ARG A 350 -7.76 3.17 21.24
CA ARG A 350 -8.34 1.83 21.45
C ARG A 350 -9.43 1.52 20.45
N GLU A 351 -10.28 2.50 20.14
CA GLU A 351 -11.47 2.31 19.29
C GLU A 351 -11.09 2.04 17.81
N MET A 352 -9.99 2.62 17.34
CA MET A 352 -9.45 2.43 15.99
C MET A 352 -8.83 1.05 15.73
N GLY A 353 -8.56 0.28 16.79
CA GLY A 353 -7.69 -0.90 16.69
C GLY A 353 -6.21 -0.56 16.46
N LEU A 354 -5.78 0.66 16.81
CA LEU A 354 -4.37 1.07 16.72
C LEU A 354 -3.51 0.20 17.65
N GLU A 355 -4.02 -0.10 18.83
CA GLU A 355 -3.34 -0.99 19.78
C GLU A 355 -3.08 -2.38 19.17
N ASN A 356 -4.10 -2.97 18.54
CA ASN A 356 -3.97 -4.26 17.87
C ASN A 356 -2.99 -4.21 16.68
N LEU A 357 -2.99 -3.10 15.93
CA LEU A 357 -2.01 -2.88 14.87
C LEU A 357 -0.58 -2.81 15.43
N CYS A 358 -0.34 -2.06 16.50
CA CYS A 358 0.96 -1.95 17.14
C CYS A 358 1.44 -3.29 17.71
N LEU A 359 0.56 -4.06 18.37
CA LEU A 359 0.85 -5.42 18.84
C LEU A 359 1.23 -6.34 17.67
N SER A 360 0.44 -6.33 16.60
CA SER A 360 0.69 -7.13 15.39
C SER A 360 2.06 -6.82 14.76
N LEU A 361 2.40 -5.52 14.67
CA LEU A 361 3.69 -5.06 14.15
C LEU A 361 4.86 -5.45 15.07
N GLN A 362 4.68 -5.36 16.39
CA GLN A 362 5.70 -5.72 17.36
C GLN A 362 6.10 -7.20 17.26
N GLU A 363 5.13 -8.08 17.03
CA GLU A 363 5.38 -9.53 16.96
C GLU A 363 6.09 -9.98 15.69
N THR A 364 5.97 -9.24 14.59
CA THR A 364 6.34 -9.71 13.25
C THR A 364 7.34 -8.86 12.52
N ARG A 365 7.60 -7.63 13.00
CA ARG A 365 8.62 -6.77 12.41
C ARG A 365 9.99 -7.45 12.42
N PRO A 366 10.83 -7.19 11.41
CA PRO A 366 12.26 -7.50 11.53
C PRO A 366 12.84 -6.85 12.79
N ALA A 367 13.72 -7.55 13.49
CA ALA A 367 14.26 -7.08 14.78
C ALA A 367 14.98 -5.72 14.67
N GLU A 368 15.57 -5.44 13.51
CA GLU A 368 16.28 -4.19 13.20
C GLU A 368 15.39 -3.11 12.59
N ALA A 369 14.11 -3.40 12.31
CA ALA A 369 13.24 -2.45 11.63
C ALA A 369 12.68 -1.39 12.59
N ASP A 370 12.92 -0.12 12.27
CA ASP A 370 12.28 1.03 12.90
C ASP A 370 10.85 1.16 12.35
N VAL A 371 9.85 1.09 13.25
CA VAL A 371 8.43 1.11 12.88
C VAL A 371 7.76 2.32 13.52
N LYS A 372 7.20 3.17 12.66
CA LYS A 372 6.50 4.40 13.03
C LYS A 372 5.07 4.40 12.51
N VAL A 373 4.13 4.84 13.33
CA VAL A 373 2.74 5.08 12.94
C VAL A 373 2.40 6.54 13.17
N VAL A 374 1.95 7.22 12.13
CA VAL A 374 1.46 8.59 12.18
C VAL A 374 -0.04 8.57 11.95
N CYS A 375 -0.80 8.84 12.99
CA CYS A 375 -2.26 8.96 12.94
C CYS A 375 -2.61 10.36 12.45
N ILE A 376 -3.27 10.46 11.31
CA ILE A 376 -3.59 11.73 10.64
C ILE A 376 -5.08 12.02 10.80
N VAL A 377 -5.40 13.04 11.59
CA VAL A 377 -6.76 13.57 11.78
C VAL A 377 -6.89 14.90 11.05
N LYS A 378 -8.09 15.20 10.52
CA LYS A 378 -8.38 16.51 9.93
C LYS A 378 -9.31 17.31 10.83
N LEU A 379 -8.96 18.56 11.10
CA LEU A 379 -9.80 19.51 11.84
C LEU A 379 -9.87 20.86 11.12
N PRO A 380 -10.98 21.62 11.27
CA PRO A 380 -10.99 22.98 10.77
C PRO A 380 -9.92 23.82 11.50
N ARG A 381 -9.31 24.76 10.77
CA ARG A 381 -8.15 25.52 11.24
C ARG A 381 -8.40 26.31 12.56
N PRO A 382 -9.57 26.93 12.80
CA PRO A 382 -9.87 27.56 14.10
C PRO A 382 -9.84 26.58 15.27
N GLU A 383 -10.35 25.37 15.09
CA GLU A 383 -10.36 24.29 16.09
C GLU A 383 -8.94 23.81 16.37
N LEU A 384 -8.12 23.64 15.31
CA LEU A 384 -6.71 23.29 15.45
C LEU A 384 -5.94 24.34 16.26
N GLN A 385 -6.14 25.63 15.94
CA GLN A 385 -5.50 26.71 16.69
C GLN A 385 -5.95 26.75 18.16
N ARG A 386 -7.23 26.49 18.44
CA ARG A 386 -7.74 26.36 19.80
C ARG A 386 -7.07 25.20 20.52
N LEU A 387 -6.93 24.06 19.85
CA LEU A 387 -6.29 22.86 20.38
C LEU A 387 -4.82 23.10 20.74
N VAL A 388 -4.06 23.76 19.87
CA VAL A 388 -2.65 24.10 20.11
C VAL A 388 -2.51 25.08 21.28
N ARG A 389 -3.42 26.05 21.44
CA ARG A 389 -3.41 26.96 22.61
C ARG A 389 -3.70 26.25 23.93
N VAL A 390 -4.55 25.22 23.90
CA VAL A 390 -4.93 24.45 25.11
C VAL A 390 -3.83 23.45 25.48
N TYR A 391 -3.12 22.89 24.49
CA TYR A 391 -2.10 21.86 24.70
C TYR A 391 -0.74 22.23 24.06
N PRO A 392 -0.11 23.36 24.44
CA PRO A 392 1.11 23.86 23.80
C PRO A 392 2.33 22.97 24.03
N ASP A 393 2.37 22.22 25.15
CA ASP A 393 3.49 21.34 25.49
C ASP A 393 3.46 20.00 24.73
N GLU A 394 2.26 19.60 24.28
CA GLU A 394 2.00 18.34 23.59
C GLU A 394 2.02 18.49 22.08
N LEU A 395 1.57 19.63 21.56
CA LEU A 395 1.43 19.89 20.13
C LEU A 395 2.45 20.91 19.62
N SER A 396 3.18 20.52 18.58
CA SER A 396 4.08 21.40 17.84
C SER A 396 3.48 21.73 16.48
N LEU A 397 3.47 23.01 16.10
CA LEU A 397 3.05 23.45 14.77
C LEU A 397 4.20 23.31 13.77
N ASP A 398 3.88 22.79 12.59
CA ASP A 398 4.79 22.78 11.45
C ASP A 398 4.68 24.08 10.63
N LYS A 399 5.52 24.20 9.61
CA LYS A 399 5.53 25.35 8.68
C LYS A 399 4.25 25.52 7.87
N ASN A 400 3.42 24.48 7.75
CA ASN A 400 2.15 24.49 7.03
C ASN A 400 0.98 24.86 7.95
N GLY A 401 1.23 25.00 9.26
CA GLY A 401 0.20 25.23 10.26
C GLY A 401 -0.53 23.95 10.70
N ASP A 402 -0.02 22.77 10.36
CA ASP A 402 -0.49 21.49 10.88
C ASP A 402 0.17 21.23 12.25
N ALA A 403 -0.54 20.58 13.17
CA ALA A 403 0.01 20.27 14.50
C ALA A 403 0.41 18.81 14.61
N ARG A 404 1.48 18.52 15.35
CA ARG A 404 1.93 17.15 15.60
C ARG A 404 2.37 16.94 17.04
N THR A 405 2.02 15.78 17.60
CA THR A 405 2.54 15.33 18.90
C THR A 405 3.93 14.73 18.79
N LYS A 406 4.69 14.73 19.88
CA LYS A 406 5.92 13.93 19.96
C LYS A 406 5.60 12.45 19.72
N PHE A 407 6.56 11.70 19.19
CA PHE A 407 6.46 10.25 19.12
C PHE A 407 6.47 9.67 20.53
N ARG A 408 5.52 8.78 20.80
CA ARG A 408 5.46 7.98 22.02
C ARG A 408 5.53 6.50 21.68
N ARG A 409 6.02 5.69 22.60
CA ARG A 409 6.14 4.26 22.37
C ARG A 409 4.89 3.51 22.81
N VAL A 410 4.24 2.81 21.89
CA VAL A 410 3.06 1.97 22.12
C VAL A 410 3.41 0.55 21.66
N HIS A 411 3.46 -0.40 22.60
CA HIS A 411 3.83 -1.80 22.32
C HIS A 411 5.14 -1.93 21.53
N GLY A 412 6.12 -1.06 21.79
CA GLY A 412 7.41 -1.08 21.10
C GLY A 412 7.45 -0.37 19.73
N VAL A 413 6.32 0.14 19.25
CA VAL A 413 6.14 0.94 18.02
C VAL A 413 6.05 2.43 18.35
N ASP A 414 6.68 3.29 17.57
CA ASP A 414 6.62 4.74 17.77
C ASP A 414 5.36 5.32 17.11
N VAL A 415 4.52 5.99 17.89
CA VAL A 415 3.23 6.53 17.45
C VAL A 415 3.19 8.04 17.65
N SER A 416 2.71 8.77 16.64
CA SER A 416 2.48 10.23 16.70
C SER A 416 1.11 10.57 16.11
N LEU A 417 0.47 11.61 16.67
CA LEU A 417 -0.71 12.22 16.10
C LEU A 417 -0.31 13.43 15.26
N GLU A 418 -0.79 13.47 14.03
CA GLU A 418 -0.78 14.63 13.15
C GLU A 418 -2.22 15.14 12.96
N VAL A 419 -2.41 16.43 13.17
CA VAL A 419 -3.70 17.11 13.02
C VAL A 419 -3.57 18.14 11.90
N ASN A 420 -4.18 17.83 10.76
CA ASN A 420 -4.10 18.67 9.57
C ASN A 420 -5.25 19.67 9.57
N GLY A 421 -4.89 20.95 9.49
CA GLY A 421 -5.84 22.06 9.46
C GLY A 421 -6.41 22.25 8.06
N TYR A 422 -7.74 22.30 7.92
CA TYR A 422 -8.39 22.73 6.68
C TYR A 422 -9.14 24.05 6.87
N ASP A 423 -9.16 24.87 5.82
CA ASP A 423 -9.94 26.09 5.79
C ASP A 423 -11.41 25.75 5.50
N ILE A 424 -12.31 26.31 6.30
CA ILE A 424 -13.76 26.23 6.05
C ILE A 424 -14.02 27.23 4.93
N GLY A 425 -14.39 26.76 3.74
CA GLY A 425 -14.78 27.66 2.65
C GLY A 425 -15.94 28.54 3.11
N VAL A 426 -15.75 29.86 3.05
CA VAL A 426 -16.75 30.88 3.38
C VAL A 426 -17.63 31.15 2.17
#